data_AF-A0A820GL63-F1
#
_entry.id   AF-A0A820GL63-F1
#
_cell.length_a   1.000
_cell.length_b   1.000
_cell.length_c   1.000
_cell.angle_alpha   90.00
_cell.angle_beta   90.00
_cell.angle_gamma   90.00
#
_symmetry.space_group_name_H-M   'P 1'
#
loop_
_entity.id
_entity.type
_entity.pdbx_description
1 polymer ?
#
loop_
_entity_poly.entity_id
_entity_poly.type
_entity_poly.pdbx_seq_one_letter_code
_entity_poly.pdbx_strand_id
1 'polypeptide(L)' 'METINYYPSDTTIGSLLFNNYISEEIRCLTVKELTSSQAIDRLGAPVSDSPYDLALGPFDKKMLVFENLL' A
#
# COMPACT_ATOMS: atom_id res chain seq x y z
N MET A 1 19.31 11.80 -21.37
CA MET A 1 18.49 10.92 -20.51
C MET A 1 19.36 9.74 -20.16
N GLU A 2 19.85 9.67 -18.93
CA GLU A 2 20.60 8.51 -18.44
C GLU A 2 19.61 7.41 -18.05
N THR A 3 19.69 6.27 -18.73
CA THR A 3 18.98 5.05 -18.35
C THR A 3 19.69 4.46 -17.13
N ILE A 4 19.03 4.54 -15.97
CA ILE A 4 19.48 3.83 -14.77
C ILE A 4 19.19 2.34 -15.01
N ASN A 5 20.23 1.59 -15.32
CA ASN A 5 20.13 0.13 -15.44
C ASN A 5 20.05 -0.45 -14.02
N TYR A 6 18.85 -0.91 -13.63
CA TYR A 6 18.65 -1.66 -12.39
C TYR A 6 19.15 -3.09 -12.60
N TYR A 7 20.30 -3.42 -12.01
CA TYR A 7 20.77 -4.79 -11.91
C TYR A 7 20.35 -5.33 -10.55
N PRO A 8 19.40 -6.28 -10.45
CA PRO A 8 19.15 -6.95 -9.19
C PRO A 8 20.43 -7.69 -8.81
N SER A 9 21.06 -7.28 -7.71
CA SER A 9 22.16 -8.05 -7.14
C SER A 9 21.60 -9.40 -6.68
N ASP A 10 22.25 -10.50 -7.07
CA ASP A 10 21.98 -11.84 -6.54
C ASP A 10 22.23 -11.82 -5.02
N THR A 11 21.21 -11.40 -4.27
CA THR A 11 21.31 -11.08 -2.85
C THR A 11 20.64 -12.20 -2.09
N THR A 12 21.42 -12.93 -1.32
CA THR A 12 20.90 -13.96 -0.41
C THR A 12 20.65 -13.36 0.97
N ILE A 13 19.48 -13.61 1.55
CA ILE A 13 19.17 -13.21 2.93
C ILE A 13 20.01 -14.06 3.88
N GLY A 14 20.94 -13.42 4.60
CA GLY A 14 21.85 -14.11 5.54
C GLY A 14 21.27 -14.34 6.93
N SER A 15 20.38 -13.46 7.41
CA SER A 15 19.73 -13.56 8.72
C SER A 15 18.46 -12.70 8.77
N LEU A 16 17.64 -12.93 9.81
CA LEU A 16 16.43 -12.15 10.11
C LEU A 16 16.53 -11.57 11.52
N LEU A 17 16.11 -10.32 11.68
CA LEU A 17 16.02 -9.64 12.97
C LEU A 17 14.56 -9.31 13.27
N PHE A 18 14.10 -9.64 14.47
CA PHE A 18 12.75 -9.35 14.93
C PHE A 18 12.78 -8.17 15.89
N ASN A 19 12.14 -7.08 15.50
CA ASN A 19 11.97 -5.87 16.30
C ASN A 19 10.56 -5.33 16.11
N ASN A 20 10.14 -4.42 17.00
CA ASN A 20 8.92 -3.65 16.82
C ASN A 20 9.24 -2.31 16.15
N TYR A 21 8.35 -1.85 15.28
CA TYR A 21 8.40 -0.47 14.80
C TYR A 21 7.95 0.50 15.89
N ILE A 22 8.66 1.62 16.03
CA ILE A 22 8.18 2.77 16.81
C ILE A 22 7.33 3.70 15.94
N SER A 23 6.52 4.53 16.58
CA SER A 23 5.59 5.44 15.88
C SER A 23 6.29 6.37 14.88
N GLU A 24 7.50 6.84 15.21
CA GLU A 24 8.32 7.69 14.34
C GLU A 24 8.73 6.94 13.06
N GLU A 25 9.13 5.68 13.17
CA GLU A 25 9.51 4.84 12.03
C GLU A 25 8.30 4.58 11.12
N ILE A 26 7.14 4.28 11.70
CA ILE A 26 5.90 4.09 10.94
C ILE A 26 5.54 5.35 10.16
N ARG A 27 5.68 6.54 10.76
CA ARG A 27 5.41 7.82 10.09
C ARG A 27 6.41 8.11 8.96
N CYS A 28 7.66 7.68 9.09
CA CYS A 28 8.65 7.82 8.02
C CYS A 28 8.44 6.82 6.87
N LEU A 29 7.87 5.64 7.17
CA LEU A 29 7.62 4.58 6.18
C LEU A 29 6.27 4.73 5.45
N THR A 30 5.27 5.33 6.10
CA THR A 30 3.94 5.43 5.51
C THR A 30 3.92 6.36 4.29
N VAL A 31 3.14 5.97 3.28
CA VAL A 31 2.91 6.77 2.07
C VAL A 31 1.64 7.62 2.18
N LYS A 32 0.80 7.34 3.19
CA LYS A 32 -0.50 7.99 3.34
C LYS A 32 -1.01 7.91 4.79
N GLU A 33 -1.58 9.01 5.28
CA GLU A 33 -2.36 9.01 6.52
C GLU A 33 -3.82 8.64 6.21
N LEU A 34 -4.38 7.70 6.97
CA LEU A 34 -5.74 7.22 6.79
C LEU A 34 -6.65 7.84 7.85
N THR A 35 -7.65 8.59 7.40
CA THR A 35 -8.56 9.36 8.27
C THR A 35 -10.03 9.05 8.01
N SER A 36 -10.36 8.43 6.87
CA SER A 36 -11.71 8.05 6.49
C SER A 36 -11.92 6.54 6.65
N SER A 37 -13.01 6.14 7.31
CA SER A 37 -13.47 4.76 7.31
C SER A 37 -14.29 4.39 6.06
N GLN A 38 -14.73 5.38 5.28
CA GLN A 38 -15.46 5.15 4.05
C GLN A 38 -14.49 4.72 2.95
N ALA A 39 -14.58 3.47 2.52
CA ALA A 39 -13.72 2.86 1.53
C ALA A 39 -13.97 3.36 0.09
N ILE A 40 -15.23 3.33 -0.35
CA ILE A 40 -15.64 3.55 -1.74
C ILE A 40 -16.75 4.61 -1.79
N ASP A 41 -16.71 5.45 -2.82
CA ASP A 41 -17.73 6.46 -3.08
C ASP A 41 -18.94 5.88 -3.84
N ARG A 42 -19.93 6.73 -4.13
CA ARG A 42 -21.15 6.31 -4.85
C ARG A 42 -20.90 5.93 -6.32
N LEU A 43 -19.74 6.25 -6.86
CA LEU A 43 -19.32 5.96 -8.24
C LEU A 43 -18.42 4.72 -8.32
N GLY A 44 -18.19 4.04 -7.19
CA GLY A 44 -17.32 2.87 -7.12
C GLY A 44 -15.83 3.23 -7.20
N ALA A 45 -15.44 4.45 -6.85
CA ALA A 45 -14.05 4.88 -6.76
C ALA A 45 -13.58 4.92 -5.29
N PRO A 46 -12.29 4.66 -5.01
CA PRO A 46 -11.75 4.82 -3.67
C PRO A 46 -11.89 6.24 -3.17
N VAL A 47 -12.30 6.38 -1.91
CA VAL A 47 -12.31 7.67 -1.22
C VAL A 47 -10.87 8.01 -0.81
N SER A 48 -10.49 9.29 -0.89
CA SER A 48 -9.21 9.76 -0.37
C SER A 48 -9.07 9.50 1.13
N ASP A 49 -7.83 9.27 1.58
CA ASP A 49 -7.48 9.00 2.98
C ASP A 49 -8.22 7.77 3.56
N SER A 50 -8.70 6.88 2.70
CA SER A 50 -9.39 5.65 3.05
C SER A 50 -8.48 4.42 2.88
N PRO A 51 -8.88 3.24 3.37
CA PRO A 51 -8.10 2.02 3.20
C PRO A 51 -7.78 1.63 1.74
N TYR A 52 -8.49 2.19 0.74
CA TYR A 52 -8.22 1.96 -0.69
C TYR A 52 -7.63 3.17 -1.40
N ASP A 53 -7.07 4.16 -0.67
CA ASP A 53 -6.43 5.33 -1.27
C ASP A 53 -5.36 4.89 -2.29
N LEU A 54 -5.36 5.53 -3.46
CA LEU A 54 -4.50 5.17 -4.59
C LEU A 54 -3.00 5.37 -4.30
N ALA A 55 -2.65 6.11 -3.25
CA ALA A 55 -1.28 6.21 -2.76
C ALA A 55 -0.74 4.87 -2.20
N LEU A 56 -1.61 3.96 -1.74
CA LEU A 56 -1.25 2.64 -1.22
C LEU A 56 -0.98 1.62 -2.33
N GLY A 57 -1.39 1.93 -3.56
CA GLY A 57 -1.23 1.06 -4.73
C GLY A 57 -2.40 1.18 -5.70
N PRO A 58 -2.30 0.50 -6.85
CA PRO A 58 -3.38 0.48 -7.83
C PRO A 58 -4.62 -0.21 -7.26
N PHE A 59 -5.78 0.41 -7.46
CA PHE A 59 -7.07 -0.15 -7.10
C PHE A 59 -7.75 -0.77 -8.31
N ASP A 60 -8.00 -2.09 -8.27
CA ASP A 60 -8.80 -2.80 -9.28
C ASP A 60 -10.24 -2.99 -8.77
N LYS A 61 -11.19 -2.41 -9.49
CA LYS A 61 -12.64 -2.55 -9.22
C LYS A 61 -13.10 -4.01 -9.20
N LYS A 62 -12.40 -4.93 -9.89
CA LYS A 62 -12.74 -6.36 -9.90
C LYS A 62 -12.41 -7.07 -8.58
N MET A 63 -11.55 -6.49 -7.74
CA MET A 63 -11.17 -7.07 -6.46
C MET A 63 -12.33 -7.02 -5.44
N LEU A 64 -13.28 -6.10 -5.60
CA LEU A 64 -14.46 -5.96 -4.75
C LEU A 64 -15.58 -6.99 -5.02
N VAL A 65 -15.45 -7.84 -6.05
CA VAL A 65 -16.49 -8.81 -6.43
C VAL A 65 -16.62 -9.97 -5.42
N PHE A 66 -15.69 -10.11 -4.47
CA PHE A 66 -15.73 -11.16 -3.45
C PHE A 66 -16.58 -10.84 -2.21
N GLU A 67 -17.08 -9.61 -2.04
CA GLU A 67 -17.93 -9.27 -0.88
C GLU A 67 -19.44 -9.39 -1.13
N ASN A 68 -19.90 -9.74 -2.34
CA ASN A 68 -21.32 -9.95 -2.67
C ASN A 68 -21.75 -11.43 -2.73
N LEU A 69 -21.05 -12.32 -2.01
CA LEU A 69 -21.35 -13.76 -1.93
C LEU A 69 -21.76 -14.24 -0.52
N LEU A 70 -22.28 -13.35 0.33
CA LEU A 70 -22.91 -13.69 1.61
C LEU A 70 -24.33 -13.15 1.69
#